data_AF-A9NW46-F1
#
_entry.id   AF-A9NW46-F1
#
_cell.length_a   1.000
_cell.length_b   1.000
_cell.length_c   1.000
_cell.angle_alpha   90.00
_cell.angle_beta   90.00
_cell.angle_gamma   90.00
#
_symmetry.space_group_name_H-M   'P 1'
#
loop_
_entity.id
_entity.type
_entity.pdbx_description
1 polymer ?
#
loop_
_entity_poly.entity_id
_entity_poly.type
_entity_poly.pdbx_seq_one_letter_code
_entity_poly.pdbx_strand_id
1 'polypeptide(L)'
;MGSTNNQAERAFSIKLWPPSESTRLMLVERMTDNLSSVSFFSRKYGLLSKEEAAENAKRIEETAFLAANDHEAKEPNLDDSSVVQFYAREASKLMLEALKRGPTSQKQEHEKERRPETVEVKETIFDISRGDRGFVDEKLAEELLRPLAEEGNSYTKICFSNRSFGLDSARVAERVLIEVQRNLTDVDLSDFIAGRSEAEALEVMTIFSSVLQGCELRSLNLSDNALGEKGVRAFGSLLKSQKTLEELYFMNNGISVEAARAICELLPSVERLRVLHFHNNMTGDDGAEALSGLVRNCTALEDFRCSSTRVGAEGGIALVGALGAGNRLKKLDLRDNMFGKKCGVALSRALSGHLGLTEAYLSYLGFQDKGTIALANSLKEGAPSLKVLEIAGNDVTVKAAPALAECLGLKRMLTKLVLSENELKDEGSVVICGALVEGHEHLKELDLSSNFISGVGAKAAAESVINKPDFDLLNIDGNCISEEGIDAVKDVLRRGVKGVTVLGSLEDNNAEGEGDDYEDEDNDEDGDEDDDGNESSDSDDDLEAKLKDLKMQ
;
A
#
# COMPACT_ATOMS: atom_id res chain seq x y z
N MET A 1 -3.11 43.14 44.21
CA MET A 1 -2.93 43.96 42.99
C MET A 1 -1.46 43.79 42.60
N GLY A 2 -1.03 42.90 41.73
CA GLY A 2 -1.63 42.36 40.51
C GLY A 2 -0.53 42.49 39.45
N SER A 3 0.51 41.65 39.53
CA SER A 3 1.56 41.58 38.51
C SER A 3 1.09 40.64 37.41
N THR A 4 0.70 41.20 36.28
CA THR A 4 0.39 40.48 35.05
C THR A 4 1.69 39.96 34.42
N ASN A 5 1.86 38.65 34.47
CA ASN A 5 2.87 37.92 33.69
C ASN A 5 2.32 37.80 32.25
N ASN A 6 3.01 38.38 31.29
CA ASN A 6 2.64 38.33 29.87
C ASN A 6 3.41 37.15 29.25
N GLN A 7 2.88 35.93 29.37
CA GLN A 7 3.35 34.79 28.58
C GLN A 7 2.64 34.85 27.23
N ALA A 8 3.40 35.20 26.19
CA ALA A 8 2.96 35.02 24.82
C ALA A 8 2.98 33.51 24.52
N GLU A 9 1.80 32.90 24.40
CA GLU A 9 1.63 31.59 23.79
C GLU A 9 2.11 31.66 22.33
N ARG A 10 3.28 31.09 22.05
CA ARG A 10 3.69 30.76 20.68
C ARG A 10 2.93 29.51 20.28
N ALA A 11 1.86 29.68 19.51
CA ALA A 11 1.27 28.57 18.77
C ALA A 11 2.32 28.05 17.77
N PHE A 12 2.81 26.83 17.98
CA PHE A 12 3.62 26.11 17.01
C PHE A 12 2.72 25.77 15.81
N SER A 13 2.85 26.55 14.74
CA SER A 13 2.28 26.22 13.43
C SER A 13 3.22 25.21 12.76
N ILE A 14 2.86 23.93 12.76
CA ILE A 14 3.55 22.91 11.96
C ILE A 14 3.33 23.29 10.50
N LYS A 15 4.42 23.58 9.79
CA LYS A 15 4.39 23.87 8.36
C LYS A 15 4.23 22.54 7.63
N LEU A 16 3.13 22.34 6.93
CA LEU A 16 2.80 21.09 6.23
C LEU A 16 3.27 21.08 4.77
N TRP A 17 3.60 22.25 4.21
CA TRP A 17 4.06 22.42 2.83
C TRP A 17 5.32 23.29 2.76
N PRO A 18 6.35 22.95 1.97
CA PRO A 18 6.48 21.74 1.18
C PRO A 18 6.80 20.51 2.04
N PRO A 19 6.34 19.30 1.67
CA PRO A 19 6.74 18.06 2.31
C PRO A 19 8.26 17.83 2.17
N SER A 20 8.86 17.10 3.13
CA SER A 20 10.27 16.72 3.07
C SER A 20 10.57 15.87 1.83
N GLU A 21 11.82 15.87 1.39
CA GLU A 21 12.26 15.02 0.29
C GLU A 21 12.01 13.53 0.57
N SER A 22 12.25 13.07 1.80
CA SER A 22 11.90 11.72 2.24
C SER A 22 10.41 11.39 2.05
N THR A 23 9.52 12.31 2.44
CA THR A 23 8.06 12.14 2.27
C THR A 23 7.68 12.08 0.79
N ARG A 24 8.38 12.84 -0.07
CA ARG A 24 8.16 12.84 -1.52
C ARG A 24 8.66 11.55 -2.16
N LEU A 25 9.84 11.06 -1.76
CA LEU A 25 10.37 9.76 -2.20
C LEU A 25 9.48 8.60 -1.78
N MET A 26 8.98 8.63 -0.54
CA MET A 26 7.97 7.70 -0.05
C MET A 26 6.70 7.71 -0.90
N LEU A 27 6.23 8.89 -1.33
CA LEU A 27 5.11 8.97 -2.25
C LEU A 27 5.46 8.31 -3.59
N VAL A 28 6.62 8.63 -4.19
CA VAL A 28 7.11 7.98 -5.44
C VAL A 28 7.14 6.47 -5.31
N GLU A 29 7.62 5.93 -4.19
CA GLU A 29 7.67 4.48 -3.98
C GLU A 29 6.26 3.88 -3.90
N ARG A 30 5.36 4.48 -3.10
CA ARG A 30 3.94 4.09 -3.04
C ARG A 30 3.27 4.16 -4.43
N MET A 31 3.60 5.17 -5.23
CA MET A 31 3.11 5.28 -6.61
C MET A 31 3.67 4.16 -7.48
N THR A 32 4.96 3.86 -7.37
CA THR A 32 5.64 2.81 -8.13
C THR A 32 5.01 1.45 -7.88
N ASP A 33 4.75 1.12 -6.62
CA ASP A 33 4.09 -0.12 -6.23
C ASP A 33 2.65 -0.18 -6.78
N ASN A 34 1.89 0.91 -6.66
CA ASN A 34 0.53 0.99 -7.19
C ASN A 34 0.50 0.81 -8.72
N LEU A 35 1.39 1.50 -9.43
CA LEU A 35 1.51 1.47 -10.89
C LEU A 35 1.96 0.11 -11.44
N SER A 36 2.83 -0.60 -10.71
CA SER A 36 3.34 -1.92 -11.09
C SER A 36 2.51 -3.09 -10.56
N SER A 37 1.42 -2.83 -9.83
CA SER A 37 0.54 -3.86 -9.28
C SER A 37 -0.53 -4.33 -10.27
N VAL A 38 -0.96 -5.59 -10.12
CA VAL A 38 -2.08 -6.14 -10.91
C VAL A 38 -3.37 -5.49 -10.44
N SER A 39 -4.00 -4.72 -11.32
CA SER A 39 -5.21 -3.94 -11.13
C SER A 39 -6.10 -4.11 -12.36
N PHE A 40 -7.33 -3.55 -12.33
CA PHE A 40 -8.16 -3.49 -13.53
C PHE A 40 -7.41 -2.83 -14.70
N PHE A 41 -6.72 -1.71 -14.44
CA PHE A 41 -5.95 -0.98 -15.44
C PHE A 41 -4.81 -1.81 -16.00
N SER A 42 -4.01 -2.49 -15.17
CA SER A 42 -2.87 -3.26 -15.70
C SER A 42 -3.28 -4.56 -16.40
N ARG A 43 -4.45 -5.14 -16.07
CA ARG A 43 -5.06 -6.22 -16.87
C ARG A 43 -5.55 -5.73 -18.24
N LYS A 44 -5.84 -4.43 -18.39
CA LYS A 44 -6.36 -3.82 -19.63
C LYS A 44 -5.28 -3.16 -20.50
N TYR A 45 -4.38 -2.39 -19.90
CA TYR A 45 -3.39 -1.54 -20.56
C TYR A 45 -1.98 -2.15 -20.55
N GLY A 46 -1.84 -3.33 -19.97
CA GLY A 46 -0.55 -3.96 -19.72
C GLY A 46 0.00 -3.55 -18.35
N LEU A 47 0.64 -4.51 -17.69
CA LEU A 47 1.34 -4.28 -16.44
C LEU A 47 2.62 -3.51 -16.72
N LEU A 48 2.73 -2.30 -16.15
CA LEU A 48 3.97 -1.54 -16.15
C LEU A 48 5.04 -2.38 -15.46
N SER A 49 6.21 -2.49 -16.10
CA SER A 49 7.40 -2.99 -15.40
C SER A 49 7.69 -2.09 -14.19
N LYS A 50 8.40 -2.61 -13.19
CA LYS A 50 8.76 -1.82 -12.01
C LYS A 50 9.58 -0.60 -12.40
N GLU A 51 10.45 -0.74 -13.40
CA GLU A 51 11.30 0.33 -13.92
C GLU A 51 10.45 1.43 -14.58
N GLU A 52 9.49 1.06 -15.42
CA GLU A 52 8.56 2.03 -16.04
C GLU A 52 7.60 2.65 -15.02
N ALA A 53 7.18 1.89 -14.01
CA ALA A 53 6.36 2.38 -12.92
C ALA A 53 7.13 3.40 -12.07
N ALA A 54 8.41 3.13 -11.76
CA ALA A 54 9.28 4.03 -11.01
C ALA A 54 9.57 5.34 -11.76
N GLU A 55 9.85 5.24 -13.06
CA GLU A 55 10.06 6.43 -13.90
C GLU A 55 8.78 7.28 -14.01
N ASN A 56 7.62 6.63 -14.17
CA ASN A 56 6.36 7.34 -14.16
C ASN A 56 6.07 7.97 -12.80
N ALA A 57 6.27 7.24 -11.70
CA ALA A 57 6.06 7.72 -10.35
C ALA A 57 6.91 8.97 -10.04
N LYS A 58 8.21 8.95 -10.39
CA LYS A 58 9.09 10.13 -10.25
C LYS A 58 8.56 11.33 -11.03
N ARG A 59 8.20 11.12 -12.29
CA ARG A 59 7.66 12.18 -13.15
C ARG A 59 6.32 12.72 -12.62
N ILE A 60 5.45 11.85 -12.12
CA ILE A 60 4.16 12.21 -11.53
C ILE A 60 4.36 13.08 -10.31
N GLU A 61 5.20 12.64 -9.37
CA GLU A 61 5.49 13.36 -8.14
C GLU A 61 6.06 14.74 -8.45
N GLU A 62 7.10 14.81 -9.29
CA GLU A 62 7.76 16.07 -9.65
C GLU A 62 6.78 17.04 -10.31
N THR A 63 5.94 16.55 -11.23
CA THR A 63 4.93 17.37 -11.90
C THR A 63 3.87 17.87 -10.93
N ALA A 64 3.39 17.02 -10.01
CA ALA A 64 2.39 17.39 -9.02
C ALA A 64 2.95 18.39 -8.00
N PHE A 65 4.21 18.21 -7.58
CA PHE A 65 4.89 19.11 -6.66
C PHE A 65 5.07 20.51 -7.26
N LEU A 66 5.54 20.58 -8.51
CA LEU A 66 5.66 21.85 -9.25
C LEU A 66 4.31 22.55 -9.43
N ALA A 67 3.25 21.78 -9.73
CA ALA A 67 1.90 22.33 -9.86
C ALA A 67 1.37 22.89 -8.53
N ALA A 68 1.66 22.21 -7.41
CA ALA A 68 1.27 22.66 -6.08
C ALA A 68 2.06 23.90 -5.63
N ASN A 69 3.35 24.00 -5.96
CA ASN A 69 4.15 25.22 -5.71
C ASN A 69 3.63 26.42 -6.52
N ASP A 70 3.26 26.22 -7.79
CA ASP A 70 2.65 27.27 -8.61
C ASP A 70 1.26 27.67 -8.09
N HIS A 71 0.51 26.72 -7.52
CA HIS A 71 -0.77 26.97 -6.87
C HIS A 71 -0.62 27.81 -5.59
N GLU A 72 0.33 27.47 -4.72
CA GLU A 72 0.69 28.27 -3.52
C GLU A 72 1.14 29.68 -3.90
N ALA A 73 2.00 29.82 -4.92
CA ALA A 73 2.53 31.11 -5.35
C ALA A 73 1.45 32.06 -5.90
N LYS A 74 0.35 31.54 -6.45
CA LYS A 74 -0.78 32.33 -6.99
C LYS A 74 -1.76 32.76 -5.90
N GLU A 75 -1.81 32.07 -4.77
CA GLU A 75 -2.76 32.30 -3.68
C GLU A 75 -2.05 32.32 -2.31
N PRO A 76 -1.39 33.43 -1.95
CA PRO A 76 -0.49 33.52 -0.79
C PRO A 76 -1.17 33.47 0.60
N ASN A 77 -2.49 33.25 0.65
CA ASN A 77 -3.26 33.06 1.89
C ASN A 77 -3.83 31.64 2.02
N LEU A 78 -3.44 30.70 1.14
CA LEU A 78 -3.83 29.29 1.27
C LEU A 78 -3.21 28.69 2.53
N ASP A 79 -3.98 27.86 3.23
CA ASP A 79 -3.40 27.02 4.28
C ASP A 79 -2.59 25.86 3.66
N ASP A 80 -1.52 25.45 4.34
CA ASP A 80 -0.63 24.38 3.87
C ASP A 80 -1.39 23.07 3.62
N SER A 81 -2.45 22.80 4.39
CA SER A 81 -3.31 21.62 4.22
C SER A 81 -4.00 21.58 2.86
N SER A 82 -4.46 22.73 2.37
CA SER A 82 -5.09 22.89 1.06
C SER A 82 -4.09 22.68 -0.07
N VAL A 83 -2.84 23.13 0.11
CA VAL A 83 -1.75 22.90 -0.86
C VAL A 83 -1.38 21.42 -0.89
N VAL A 84 -1.27 20.76 0.26
CA VAL A 84 -1.05 19.29 0.36
C VAL A 84 -2.19 18.51 -0.29
N GLN A 85 -3.45 18.93 -0.10
CA GLN A 85 -4.60 18.30 -0.76
C GLN A 85 -4.57 18.49 -2.28
N PHE A 86 -4.15 19.66 -2.76
CA PHE A 86 -3.98 19.93 -4.19
C PHE A 86 -2.88 19.03 -4.77
N TYR A 87 -1.72 18.96 -4.11
CA TYR A 87 -0.62 18.09 -4.46
C TYR A 87 -1.03 16.62 -4.56
N ALA A 88 -1.68 16.08 -3.53
CA ALA A 88 -2.16 14.70 -3.52
C ALA A 88 -3.18 14.42 -4.65
N ARG A 89 -4.06 15.38 -4.93
CA ARG A 89 -5.06 15.29 -6.00
C ARG A 89 -4.42 15.26 -7.39
N GLU A 90 -3.45 16.13 -7.65
CA GLU A 90 -2.77 16.19 -8.94
C GLU A 90 -1.90 14.96 -9.17
N ALA A 91 -1.22 14.49 -8.13
CA ALA A 91 -0.42 13.27 -8.20
C ALA A 91 -1.29 12.02 -8.48
N SER A 92 -2.46 11.92 -7.84
CA SER A 92 -3.44 10.84 -8.11
C SER A 92 -3.97 10.85 -9.54
N LYS A 93 -4.25 12.04 -10.08
CA LYS A 93 -4.69 12.23 -11.48
C LYS A 93 -3.62 11.74 -12.47
N LEU A 94 -2.38 12.17 -12.28
CA LEU A 94 -1.27 11.78 -13.16
C LEU A 94 -0.92 10.29 -13.04
N MET A 95 -1.12 9.68 -11.87
CA MET A 95 -0.99 8.23 -11.67
C MET A 95 -2.01 7.44 -12.52
N LEU A 96 -3.27 7.88 -12.55
CA LEU A 96 -4.29 7.29 -13.43
C LEU A 96 -3.94 7.42 -14.91
N GLU A 97 -3.36 8.56 -15.33
CA GLU A 97 -2.88 8.75 -16.70
C GLU A 97 -1.72 7.79 -17.05
N ALA A 98 -0.78 7.56 -16.13
CA ALA A 98 0.31 6.61 -16.32
C ALA A 98 -0.19 5.15 -16.43
N LEU A 99 -1.14 4.74 -15.59
CA LEU A 99 -1.79 3.42 -15.68
C LEU A 99 -2.47 3.20 -17.04
N LYS A 100 -3.15 4.23 -17.56
CA LYS A 100 -3.83 4.18 -18.86
C LYS A 100 -2.86 4.19 -20.05
N ARG A 101 -1.67 4.77 -19.88
CA ARG A 101 -0.63 4.79 -20.91
C ARG A 101 -0.08 3.39 -21.21
N GLY A 102 -0.01 2.53 -20.19
CA GLY A 102 0.55 1.19 -20.30
C GLY A 102 2.05 1.16 -20.60
N PRO A 103 2.62 -0.04 -20.81
CA PRO A 103 4.04 -0.23 -21.12
C PRO A 103 4.44 0.38 -22.46
N THR A 104 5.63 0.97 -22.51
CA THR A 104 6.15 1.71 -23.67
C THR A 104 6.50 0.77 -24.84
N SER A 105 6.81 -0.49 -24.54
CA SER A 105 7.22 -1.53 -25.50
C SER A 105 6.10 -2.03 -26.43
N GLN A 106 4.82 -1.86 -26.08
CA GLN A 106 3.69 -2.30 -26.93
C GLN A 106 3.43 -1.39 -28.15
N LYS A 107 4.11 -0.23 -28.26
CA LYS A 107 3.94 0.67 -29.42
C LYS A 107 4.71 0.24 -30.66
N GLN A 108 5.69 -0.65 -30.58
CA GLN A 108 6.54 -1.02 -31.73
C GLN A 108 6.13 -2.32 -32.44
N GLU A 109 5.29 -3.17 -31.85
CA GLU A 109 4.90 -4.45 -32.47
C GLU A 109 3.63 -4.38 -33.34
N HIS A 110 2.81 -3.33 -33.21
CA HIS A 110 1.52 -3.28 -33.91
C HIS A 110 1.54 -2.76 -35.37
N GLU A 111 2.68 -2.36 -35.93
CA GLU A 111 2.74 -1.88 -37.34
C GLU A 111 3.19 -2.92 -38.38
N LYS A 112 3.54 -4.16 -38.00
CA LYS A 112 3.92 -5.18 -38.98
C LYS A 112 3.42 -6.56 -38.62
N GLU A 113 2.19 -6.87 -38.99
CA GLU A 113 1.88 -8.19 -39.56
C GLU A 113 0.51 -8.21 -40.25
N ARG A 114 0.53 -8.57 -41.54
CA ARG A 114 -0.66 -8.82 -42.36
C ARG A 114 -0.84 -10.33 -42.54
N ARG A 115 -2.03 -10.82 -42.15
CA ARG A 115 -2.77 -12.06 -42.53
C ARG A 115 -2.43 -13.35 -41.75
N PRO A 116 -3.37 -14.33 -41.64
CA PRO A 116 -4.68 -14.48 -42.31
C PRO A 116 -5.89 -14.60 -41.34
N GLU A 117 -7.10 -14.64 -41.90
CA GLU A 117 -8.41 -14.71 -41.25
C GLU A 117 -8.49 -15.77 -40.12
N THR A 118 -8.62 -15.32 -38.86
CA THR A 118 -9.00 -16.15 -37.71
C THR A 118 -9.92 -15.37 -36.78
N VAL A 119 -11.14 -15.88 -36.59
CA VAL A 119 -12.15 -15.64 -35.54
C VAL A 119 -12.02 -14.30 -34.80
N GLU A 120 -12.92 -13.35 -35.07
CA GLU A 120 -13.08 -12.10 -34.32
C GLU A 120 -13.21 -12.39 -32.81
N VAL A 121 -12.17 -12.06 -32.04
CA VAL A 121 -12.27 -11.97 -30.58
C VAL A 121 -13.11 -10.71 -30.30
N LYS A 122 -14.42 -10.88 -30.11
CA LYS A 122 -15.28 -9.77 -29.68
C LYS A 122 -14.75 -9.24 -28.34
N GLU A 123 -14.45 -7.95 -28.27
CA GLU A 123 -14.08 -7.28 -27.03
C GLU A 123 -15.21 -7.46 -26.00
N THR A 124 -14.89 -8.02 -24.83
CA THR A 124 -15.85 -8.23 -23.73
C THR A 124 -15.83 -7.09 -22.71
N ILE A 125 -14.97 -6.09 -22.91
CA ILE A 125 -14.79 -4.95 -22.00
C ILE A 125 -15.21 -3.67 -22.69
N PHE A 126 -16.20 -3.00 -22.12
CA PHE A 126 -16.57 -1.65 -22.49
C PHE A 126 -15.98 -0.67 -21.48
N ASP A 127 -15.14 0.26 -21.93
CA ASP A 127 -14.44 1.16 -21.02
C ASP A 127 -14.24 2.54 -21.64
N ILE A 128 -14.81 3.53 -20.94
CA ILE A 128 -14.84 4.95 -21.30
C ILE A 128 -13.88 5.79 -20.44
N SER A 129 -13.04 5.16 -19.62
CA SER A 129 -12.05 5.82 -18.77
C SER A 129 -10.91 6.46 -19.55
N ARG A 130 -10.72 6.08 -20.82
CA ARG A 130 -9.72 6.70 -21.71
C ARG A 130 -10.12 8.14 -22.04
N GLY A 131 -9.15 9.07 -21.95
CA GLY A 131 -9.32 10.50 -22.25
C GLY A 131 -9.41 11.39 -21.01
N ASP A 132 -9.58 12.70 -21.24
CA ASP A 132 -9.57 13.71 -20.18
C ASP A 132 -10.70 13.47 -19.18
N ARG A 133 -10.40 13.66 -17.89
CA ARG A 133 -11.40 13.70 -16.82
C ARG A 133 -12.42 14.76 -17.17
N GLY A 134 -13.70 14.39 -17.17
CA GLY A 134 -14.73 15.31 -17.63
C GLY A 134 -16.11 14.97 -17.10
N PHE A 135 -16.93 16.01 -17.00
CA PHE A 135 -18.36 15.87 -16.78
C PHE A 135 -19.00 15.22 -18.00
N VAL A 136 -19.86 14.24 -17.74
CA VAL A 136 -20.70 13.63 -18.75
C VAL A 136 -22.06 14.31 -18.67
N ASP A 137 -22.44 15.00 -19.75
CA ASP A 137 -23.80 15.48 -19.96
C ASP A 137 -24.64 14.42 -20.69
N GLU A 138 -25.93 14.68 -20.87
CA GLU A 138 -26.86 13.75 -21.52
C GLU A 138 -26.38 13.33 -22.92
N LYS A 139 -25.97 14.30 -23.73
CA LYS A 139 -25.56 14.06 -25.11
C LYS A 139 -24.28 13.23 -25.20
N LEU A 140 -23.28 13.57 -24.38
CA LEU A 140 -22.04 12.81 -24.31
C LEU A 140 -22.30 11.39 -23.79
N ALA A 141 -23.24 11.20 -22.85
CA ALA A 141 -23.63 9.87 -22.41
C ALA A 141 -24.26 9.04 -23.54
N GLU A 142 -25.15 9.63 -24.35
CA GLU A 142 -25.74 8.95 -25.51
C GLU A 142 -24.67 8.52 -26.52
N GLU A 143 -23.69 9.38 -26.79
CA GLU A 143 -22.58 9.09 -27.70
C GLU A 143 -21.65 8.01 -27.13
N LEU A 144 -21.24 8.14 -25.86
CA LEU A 144 -20.32 7.22 -25.21
C LEU A 144 -20.92 5.83 -25.03
N LEU A 145 -22.17 5.74 -24.56
CA LEU A 145 -22.79 4.47 -24.16
C LEU A 145 -23.48 3.74 -25.32
N ARG A 146 -23.54 4.35 -26.51
CA ARG A 146 -24.11 3.74 -27.71
C ARG A 146 -23.66 2.30 -27.98
N PRO A 147 -22.37 1.92 -27.84
CA PRO A 147 -21.93 0.54 -28.09
C PRO A 147 -22.57 -0.50 -27.16
N LEU A 148 -22.94 -0.13 -25.93
CA LEU A 148 -23.65 -1.02 -25.01
C LEU A 148 -25.11 -1.27 -25.45
N ALA A 149 -25.70 -0.36 -26.22
CA ALA A 149 -27.06 -0.48 -26.74
C ALA A 149 -27.14 -1.23 -28.08
N GLU A 150 -26.00 -1.60 -28.69
CA GLU A 150 -25.99 -2.33 -29.96
C GLU A 150 -26.45 -3.78 -29.76
N GLU A 151 -27.37 -4.23 -30.63
CA GLU A 151 -27.84 -5.62 -30.61
C GLU A 151 -26.69 -6.59 -30.86
N GLY A 152 -26.59 -7.63 -30.02
CA GLY A 152 -25.55 -8.66 -30.17
C GLY A 152 -24.18 -8.24 -29.63
N ASN A 153 -24.10 -7.16 -28.84
CA ASN A 153 -22.93 -6.88 -28.03
C ASN A 153 -22.66 -8.03 -27.04
N SER A 154 -21.39 -8.20 -26.68
CA SER A 154 -20.93 -9.30 -25.81
C SER A 154 -20.17 -8.77 -24.60
N TYR A 155 -20.49 -7.55 -24.16
CA TYR A 155 -19.80 -6.94 -23.04
C TYR A 155 -20.20 -7.64 -21.74
N THR A 156 -19.18 -8.08 -21.01
CA THR A 156 -19.33 -8.65 -19.66
C THR A 156 -18.66 -7.76 -18.62
N LYS A 157 -17.92 -6.73 -19.04
CA LYS A 157 -17.22 -5.81 -18.14
C LYS A 157 -17.47 -4.38 -18.55
N ILE A 158 -17.72 -3.51 -17.57
CA ILE A 158 -17.81 -2.06 -17.79
C ILE A 158 -16.82 -1.32 -16.90
N CYS A 159 -16.19 -0.28 -17.42
CA CYS A 159 -15.40 0.68 -16.65
C CYS A 159 -15.79 2.10 -17.02
N PHE A 160 -16.42 2.77 -16.06
CA PHE A 160 -16.88 4.15 -16.15
C PHE A 160 -15.98 5.12 -15.40
N SER A 161 -14.78 4.64 -15.03
CA SER A 161 -13.84 5.42 -14.24
C SER A 161 -13.47 6.74 -14.91
N ASN A 162 -13.20 7.78 -14.12
CA ASN A 162 -12.76 9.11 -14.60
C ASN A 162 -13.80 9.87 -15.46
N ARG A 163 -15.08 9.45 -15.41
CA ARG A 163 -16.19 10.08 -16.14
C ARG A 163 -17.26 10.48 -15.15
N SER A 164 -17.41 11.80 -14.91
CA SER A 164 -18.32 12.31 -13.88
C SER A 164 -19.76 12.39 -14.40
N PHE A 165 -20.56 11.35 -14.11
CA PHE A 165 -21.98 11.29 -14.43
C PHE A 165 -22.78 12.26 -13.58
N GLY A 166 -23.60 13.07 -14.25
CA GLY A 166 -24.69 13.84 -13.65
C GLY A 166 -26.03 13.13 -13.78
N LEU A 167 -27.08 13.73 -13.24
CA LEU A 167 -28.40 13.10 -13.19
C LEU A 167 -28.92 12.69 -14.59
N ASP A 168 -28.82 13.57 -15.57
CA ASP A 168 -29.32 13.29 -16.93
C ASP A 168 -28.51 12.19 -17.63
N SER A 169 -27.18 12.25 -17.53
CA SER A 169 -26.31 11.19 -18.05
C SER A 169 -26.53 9.83 -17.35
N ALA A 170 -26.89 9.83 -16.06
CA ALA A 170 -27.22 8.62 -15.31
C ALA A 170 -28.54 8.00 -15.78
N ARG A 171 -29.54 8.81 -16.15
CA ARG A 171 -30.79 8.34 -16.76
C ARG A 171 -30.55 7.73 -18.14
N VAL A 172 -29.61 8.26 -18.92
CA VAL A 172 -29.17 7.63 -20.18
C VAL A 172 -28.51 6.28 -19.88
N ALA A 173 -27.58 6.24 -18.92
CA ALA A 173 -26.92 5.01 -18.51
C ALA A 173 -27.91 3.95 -18.02
N GLU A 174 -28.92 4.32 -17.24
CA GLU A 174 -29.98 3.43 -16.76
C GLU A 174 -30.68 2.71 -17.92
N ARG A 175 -31.12 3.44 -18.95
CA ARG A 175 -31.81 2.87 -20.12
C ARG A 175 -30.94 1.86 -20.86
N VAL A 176 -29.64 2.13 -20.97
CA VAL A 176 -28.68 1.29 -21.69
C VAL A 176 -28.30 0.06 -20.85
N LEU A 177 -28.06 0.24 -19.55
CA LEU A 177 -27.59 -0.82 -18.65
C LEU A 177 -28.66 -1.89 -18.39
N ILE A 178 -29.95 -1.54 -18.44
CA ILE A 178 -31.05 -2.53 -18.33
C ILE A 178 -30.90 -3.67 -19.35
N GLU A 179 -30.42 -3.36 -20.56
CA GLU A 179 -30.29 -4.31 -21.66
C GLU A 179 -29.08 -5.25 -21.49
N VAL A 180 -28.04 -4.81 -20.77
CA VAL A 180 -26.77 -5.57 -20.64
C VAL A 180 -26.50 -6.12 -19.24
N GLN A 181 -27.19 -5.67 -18.19
CA GLN A 181 -26.91 -6.02 -16.79
C GLN A 181 -26.78 -7.53 -16.53
N ARG A 182 -27.54 -8.37 -17.25
CA ARG A 182 -27.52 -9.84 -17.07
C ARG A 182 -26.23 -10.49 -17.55
N ASN A 183 -25.46 -9.82 -18.39
CA ASN A 183 -24.19 -10.31 -18.92
C ASN A 183 -22.99 -9.78 -18.13
N LEU A 184 -23.19 -8.76 -17.28
CA LEU A 184 -22.10 -8.09 -16.58
C LEU A 184 -21.60 -8.91 -15.39
N THR A 185 -20.28 -9.10 -15.34
CA THR A 185 -19.56 -9.80 -14.28
C THR A 185 -18.54 -8.90 -13.58
N ASP A 186 -18.06 -7.83 -14.23
CA ASP A 186 -17.09 -6.91 -13.64
C ASP A 186 -17.55 -5.47 -13.89
N VAL A 187 -17.72 -4.69 -12.82
CA VAL A 187 -18.19 -3.30 -12.90
C VAL A 187 -17.22 -2.39 -12.15
N ASP A 188 -16.71 -1.40 -12.86
CA ASP A 188 -15.88 -0.34 -12.29
C ASP A 188 -16.58 1.02 -12.38
N LEU A 189 -17.04 1.49 -11.22
CA LEU A 189 -17.64 2.81 -10.99
C LEU A 189 -16.71 3.68 -10.14
N SER A 190 -15.40 3.50 -10.21
CA SER A 190 -14.48 4.39 -9.48
C SER A 190 -14.50 5.82 -10.04
N ASP A 191 -14.34 6.85 -9.22
CA ASP A 191 -14.24 8.26 -9.68
C ASP A 191 -15.31 8.70 -10.71
N PHE A 192 -16.53 8.17 -10.62
CA PHE A 192 -17.56 8.36 -11.64
C PHE A 192 -18.57 9.48 -11.31
N ILE A 193 -18.42 10.14 -10.17
CA ILE A 193 -19.27 11.27 -9.74
C ILE A 193 -18.47 12.48 -9.23
N ALA A 194 -17.18 12.56 -9.55
CA ALA A 194 -16.34 13.64 -9.07
C ALA A 194 -16.83 15.03 -9.49
N GLY A 195 -16.76 15.99 -8.56
CA GLY A 195 -17.21 17.36 -8.78
C GLY A 195 -18.74 17.55 -8.79
N ARG A 196 -19.52 16.50 -8.51
CA ARG A 196 -20.97 16.59 -8.34
C ARG A 196 -21.31 17.03 -6.92
N SER A 197 -22.44 17.73 -6.77
CA SER A 197 -22.97 18.02 -5.43
C SER A 197 -23.36 16.73 -4.71
N GLU A 198 -23.30 16.69 -3.38
CA GLU A 198 -23.66 15.50 -2.59
C GLU A 198 -25.04 14.95 -2.98
N ALA A 199 -26.05 15.83 -3.11
CA ALA A 199 -27.41 15.42 -3.48
C ALA A 199 -27.47 14.76 -4.87
N GLU A 200 -26.83 15.38 -5.87
CA GLU A 200 -26.77 14.82 -7.23
C GLU A 200 -25.99 13.50 -7.26
N ALA A 201 -24.85 13.43 -6.58
CA ALA A 201 -24.03 12.23 -6.50
C ALA A 201 -24.80 11.05 -5.90
N LEU A 202 -25.54 11.27 -4.81
CA LEU A 202 -26.36 10.23 -4.17
C LEU A 202 -27.49 9.73 -5.08
N GLU A 203 -28.12 10.63 -5.85
CA GLU A 203 -29.14 10.23 -6.85
C GLU A 203 -28.51 9.39 -7.97
N VAL A 204 -27.36 9.82 -8.52
CA VAL A 204 -26.62 9.08 -9.54
C VAL A 204 -26.22 7.69 -9.03
N MET A 205 -25.64 7.60 -7.82
CA MET A 205 -25.30 6.32 -7.19
C MET A 205 -26.54 5.43 -7.02
N THR A 206 -27.67 5.99 -6.63
CA THR A 206 -28.93 5.23 -6.44
C THR A 206 -29.45 4.67 -7.78
N ILE A 207 -29.37 5.44 -8.86
CA ILE A 207 -29.74 4.99 -10.21
C ILE A 207 -28.86 3.81 -10.62
N PHE A 208 -27.54 3.96 -10.52
CA PHE A 208 -26.57 2.90 -10.85
C PHE A 208 -26.75 1.66 -9.97
N SER A 209 -26.97 1.87 -8.67
CA SER A 209 -27.27 0.82 -7.70
C SER A 209 -28.51 0.03 -8.10
N SER A 210 -29.58 0.71 -8.50
CA SER A 210 -30.83 0.07 -8.88
C SER A 210 -30.75 -0.67 -10.21
N VAL A 211 -30.08 -0.12 -11.22
CA VAL A 211 -29.98 -0.76 -12.54
C VAL A 211 -29.03 -1.94 -12.54
N LEU A 212 -28.01 -1.93 -11.67
CA LEU A 212 -27.02 -3.01 -11.59
C LEU A 212 -27.38 -4.09 -10.56
N GLN A 213 -28.44 -3.91 -9.75
CA GLN A 213 -28.80 -4.90 -8.72
C GLN A 213 -29.07 -6.31 -9.29
N GLY A 214 -29.44 -6.43 -10.58
CA GLY A 214 -29.69 -7.72 -11.22
C GLY A 214 -28.44 -8.46 -11.68
N CYS A 215 -27.25 -7.85 -11.57
CA CYS A 215 -25.99 -8.45 -12.00
C CYS A 215 -25.52 -9.50 -10.97
N GLU A 216 -24.90 -10.57 -11.47
CA GLU A 216 -24.13 -11.54 -10.66
C GLU A 216 -22.64 -11.19 -10.76
N LEU A 217 -22.22 -10.16 -10.03
CA LEU A 217 -20.86 -9.62 -10.17
C LEU A 217 -19.83 -10.55 -9.53
N ARG A 218 -18.70 -10.70 -10.23
CA ARG A 218 -17.43 -11.21 -9.71
C ARG A 218 -16.59 -10.08 -9.13
N SER A 219 -16.59 -8.90 -9.75
CA SER A 219 -15.75 -7.76 -9.35
C SER A 219 -16.57 -6.46 -9.34
N LEU A 220 -16.46 -5.69 -8.26
CA LEU A 220 -17.10 -4.39 -8.10
C LEU A 220 -16.12 -3.38 -7.52
N ASN A 221 -15.85 -2.30 -8.27
CA ASN A 221 -15.03 -1.18 -7.80
C ASN A 221 -15.89 0.06 -7.60
N LEU A 222 -15.93 0.56 -6.36
CA LEU A 222 -16.67 1.76 -5.96
C LEU A 222 -15.73 2.87 -5.43
N SER A 223 -14.42 2.76 -5.68
CA SER A 223 -13.39 3.64 -5.13
C SER A 223 -13.47 5.10 -5.59
N ASP A 224 -12.82 6.02 -4.89
CA ASP A 224 -12.66 7.42 -5.32
C ASP A 224 -13.98 8.20 -5.52
N ASN A 225 -15.03 7.83 -4.79
CA ASN A 225 -16.34 8.47 -4.86
C ASN A 225 -16.73 9.22 -3.59
N ALA A 226 -15.82 9.35 -2.62
CA ALA A 226 -16.07 10.01 -1.34
C ALA A 226 -17.41 9.58 -0.70
N LEU A 227 -17.68 8.27 -0.71
CA LEU A 227 -18.99 7.71 -0.38
C LEU A 227 -19.49 8.13 1.02
N GLY A 228 -18.63 8.07 2.04
CA GLY A 228 -19.06 8.07 3.43
C GLY A 228 -20.17 7.04 3.69
N GLU A 229 -20.94 7.21 4.77
CA GLU A 229 -22.07 6.31 5.05
C GLU A 229 -23.17 6.43 3.98
N LYS A 230 -23.54 7.66 3.62
CA LYS A 230 -24.67 7.92 2.71
C LYS A 230 -24.45 7.32 1.33
N GLY A 231 -23.25 7.44 0.77
CA GLY A 231 -22.89 6.87 -0.53
C GLY A 231 -22.86 5.35 -0.50
N VAL A 232 -22.32 4.74 0.57
CA VAL A 232 -22.41 3.28 0.76
C VAL A 232 -23.87 2.82 0.76
N ARG A 233 -24.75 3.54 1.49
CA ARG A 233 -26.19 3.23 1.53
C ARG A 233 -26.90 3.49 0.19
N ALA A 234 -26.47 4.47 -0.60
CA ALA A 234 -26.98 4.69 -1.96
C ALA A 234 -26.70 3.47 -2.87
N PHE A 235 -25.56 2.80 -2.68
CA PHE A 235 -25.25 1.52 -3.32
C PHE A 235 -25.95 0.30 -2.69
N GLY A 236 -26.89 0.50 -1.75
CA GLY A 236 -27.48 -0.58 -0.97
C GLY A 236 -28.22 -1.65 -1.79
N SER A 237 -28.95 -1.28 -2.85
CA SER A 237 -29.63 -2.27 -3.70
C SER A 237 -28.64 -3.16 -4.45
N LEU A 238 -27.58 -2.57 -5.01
CA LEU A 238 -26.51 -3.31 -5.67
C LEU A 238 -25.78 -4.23 -4.68
N LEU A 239 -25.29 -3.69 -3.56
CA LEU A 239 -24.51 -4.47 -2.59
C LEU A 239 -25.32 -5.64 -2.01
N LYS A 240 -26.59 -5.42 -1.64
CA LYS A 240 -27.47 -6.47 -1.08
C LYS A 240 -27.79 -7.59 -2.04
N SER A 241 -27.74 -7.35 -3.34
CA SER A 241 -28.07 -8.38 -4.32
C SER A 241 -26.88 -9.29 -4.65
N GLN A 242 -25.65 -8.87 -4.32
CA GLN A 242 -24.46 -9.61 -4.69
C GLN A 242 -24.21 -10.83 -3.79
N LYS A 243 -24.11 -12.02 -4.40
CA LYS A 243 -23.80 -13.29 -3.71
C LYS A 243 -22.55 -13.98 -4.23
N THR A 244 -21.96 -13.44 -5.30
CA THR A 244 -20.90 -14.07 -6.09
C THR A 244 -19.61 -13.26 -6.10
N LEU A 245 -19.56 -12.12 -5.40
CA LEU A 245 -18.42 -11.22 -5.42
C LEU A 245 -17.14 -11.94 -4.96
N GLU A 246 -16.10 -11.78 -5.77
CA GLU A 246 -14.74 -12.24 -5.49
C GLU A 246 -13.78 -11.07 -5.28
N GLU A 247 -14.08 -9.89 -5.84
CA GLU A 247 -13.25 -8.70 -5.71
C GLU A 247 -14.12 -7.48 -5.36
N LEU A 248 -13.76 -6.77 -4.29
CA LEU A 248 -14.48 -5.58 -3.83
C LEU A 248 -13.51 -4.47 -3.43
N TYR A 249 -13.74 -3.27 -3.96
CA TYR A 249 -12.86 -2.13 -3.78
C TYR A 249 -13.63 -0.89 -3.28
N PHE A 250 -13.17 -0.32 -2.17
CA PHE A 250 -13.69 0.87 -1.50
C PHE A 250 -12.59 1.88 -1.17
N MET A 251 -11.56 1.98 -2.00
CA MET A 251 -10.40 2.83 -1.75
C MET A 251 -10.80 4.31 -1.80
N ASN A 252 -10.24 5.16 -0.94
CA ASN A 252 -10.45 6.61 -0.97
C ASN A 252 -11.93 7.04 -1.00
N ASN A 253 -12.72 6.50 -0.06
CA ASN A 253 -14.16 6.73 0.00
C ASN A 253 -14.63 7.39 1.31
N GLY A 254 -13.70 7.77 2.19
CA GLY A 254 -14.06 8.29 3.51
C GLY A 254 -14.88 7.30 4.32
N ILE A 255 -14.52 6.00 4.28
CA ILE A 255 -15.21 4.95 5.04
C ILE A 255 -15.00 5.20 6.54
N SER A 256 -15.97 5.88 7.17
CA SER A 256 -16.10 6.07 8.63
C SER A 256 -16.61 4.82 9.33
N VAL A 257 -16.79 4.89 10.64
CA VAL A 257 -17.40 3.83 11.46
C VAL A 257 -18.81 3.47 10.97
N GLU A 258 -19.63 4.46 10.67
CA GLU A 258 -21.00 4.26 10.17
C GLU A 258 -21.00 3.65 8.77
N ALA A 259 -20.07 4.08 7.91
CA ALA A 259 -19.89 3.50 6.59
C ALA A 259 -19.44 2.04 6.67
N ALA A 260 -18.49 1.72 7.56
CA ALA A 260 -18.05 0.35 7.84
C ALA A 260 -19.21 -0.54 8.30
N ARG A 261 -20.03 -0.07 9.24
CA ARG A 261 -21.26 -0.77 9.66
C ARG A 261 -22.22 -0.97 8.50
N ALA A 262 -22.45 0.06 7.68
CA ALA A 262 -23.29 -0.06 6.50
C ALA A 262 -22.74 -1.10 5.50
N ILE A 263 -21.42 -1.17 5.26
CA ILE A 263 -20.82 -2.21 4.42
C ILE A 263 -21.16 -3.61 4.98
N CYS A 264 -20.99 -3.82 6.28
CA CYS A 264 -21.30 -5.09 6.93
C CYS A 264 -22.80 -5.45 6.87
N GLU A 265 -23.70 -4.47 6.96
CA GLU A 265 -25.16 -4.65 6.82
C GLU A 265 -25.59 -5.00 5.40
N LEU A 266 -24.89 -4.46 4.40
CA LEU A 266 -25.32 -4.49 3.00
C LEU A 266 -24.75 -5.67 2.21
N LEU A 267 -23.68 -6.31 2.67
CA LEU A 267 -23.07 -7.46 2.00
C LEU A 267 -23.60 -8.79 2.56
N PRO A 268 -24.41 -9.55 1.80
CA PRO A 268 -25.08 -10.75 2.33
C PRO A 268 -24.18 -11.99 2.37
N SER A 269 -23.09 -12.02 1.60
CA SER A 269 -22.14 -13.13 1.53
C SER A 269 -20.77 -12.60 1.15
N VAL A 270 -19.73 -13.09 1.82
CA VAL A 270 -18.34 -12.62 1.68
C VAL A 270 -17.33 -13.77 1.62
N GLU A 271 -17.81 -15.02 1.71
CA GLU A 271 -16.99 -16.23 1.74
C GLU A 271 -16.22 -16.45 0.42
N ARG A 272 -16.71 -15.85 -0.67
CA ARG A 272 -16.06 -15.88 -1.99
C ARG A 272 -15.09 -14.72 -2.22
N LEU A 273 -15.05 -13.70 -1.36
CA LEU A 273 -14.15 -12.57 -1.52
C LEU A 273 -12.70 -13.05 -1.43
N ARG A 274 -11.98 -12.83 -2.53
CA ARG A 274 -10.54 -13.07 -2.71
C ARG A 274 -9.75 -11.77 -2.62
N VAL A 275 -10.36 -10.63 -2.98
CA VAL A 275 -9.76 -9.30 -2.92
C VAL A 275 -10.67 -8.35 -2.16
N LEU A 276 -10.14 -7.72 -1.12
CA LEU A 276 -10.82 -6.66 -0.38
C LEU A 276 -9.85 -5.50 -0.12
N HIS A 277 -10.08 -4.39 -0.82
CA HIS A 277 -9.27 -3.18 -0.70
C HIS A 277 -10.12 -2.03 -0.17
N PHE A 278 -9.71 -1.44 0.94
CA PHE A 278 -10.34 -0.25 1.51
C PHE A 278 -9.29 0.70 2.13
N HIS A 279 -8.10 0.75 1.56
CA HIS A 279 -7.06 1.69 1.98
C HIS A 279 -7.42 3.16 1.69
N ASN A 280 -6.68 4.09 2.30
CA ASN A 280 -6.91 5.54 2.23
C ASN A 280 -8.31 5.94 2.71
N ASN A 281 -8.71 5.47 3.89
CA ASN A 281 -10.02 5.77 4.49
C ASN A 281 -9.88 6.31 5.91
N MET A 282 -10.99 6.71 6.53
CA MET A 282 -11.03 7.26 7.89
C MET A 282 -11.74 6.28 8.83
N THR A 283 -11.31 5.03 8.80
CA THR A 283 -12.03 3.90 9.41
C THR A 283 -11.92 3.91 10.93
N GLY A 284 -10.72 4.19 11.47
CA GLY A 284 -10.51 4.18 12.92
C GLY A 284 -10.73 2.80 13.56
N ASP A 285 -10.55 2.71 14.88
CA ASP A 285 -10.66 1.44 15.61
C ASP A 285 -12.08 0.85 15.57
N ASP A 286 -13.11 1.65 15.86
CA ASP A 286 -14.50 1.18 15.85
C ASP A 286 -14.96 0.69 14.45
N GLY A 287 -14.48 1.34 13.39
CA GLY A 287 -14.77 0.92 12.02
C GLY A 287 -14.03 -0.36 11.65
N ALA A 288 -12.78 -0.50 12.11
CA ALA A 288 -11.98 -1.70 11.93
C ALA A 288 -12.58 -2.89 12.69
N GLU A 289 -13.07 -2.68 13.91
CA GLU A 289 -13.80 -3.68 14.68
C GLU A 289 -15.07 -4.13 13.95
N ALA A 290 -15.85 -3.18 13.42
CA ALA A 290 -17.04 -3.49 12.62
C ALA A 290 -16.69 -4.33 11.38
N LEU A 291 -15.64 -3.94 10.63
CA LEU A 291 -15.17 -4.69 9.46
C LEU A 291 -14.55 -6.05 9.82
N SER A 292 -13.97 -6.20 11.01
CA SER A 292 -13.38 -7.46 11.45
C SER A 292 -14.39 -8.62 11.45
N GLY A 293 -15.65 -8.33 11.80
CA GLY A 293 -16.74 -9.30 11.74
C GLY A 293 -17.01 -9.80 10.32
N LEU A 294 -16.89 -8.91 9.32
CA LEU A 294 -17.00 -9.26 7.91
C LEU A 294 -15.75 -10.01 7.41
N VAL A 295 -14.56 -9.50 7.74
CA VAL A 295 -13.26 -10.09 7.34
C VAL A 295 -13.11 -11.51 7.86
N ARG A 296 -13.60 -11.80 9.07
CA ARG A 296 -13.59 -13.15 9.67
C ARG A 296 -14.27 -14.20 8.78
N ASN A 297 -15.28 -13.80 8.01
CA ASN A 297 -16.02 -14.68 7.11
C ASN A 297 -15.42 -14.74 5.70
N CYS A 298 -14.44 -13.89 5.37
CA CYS A 298 -13.75 -13.86 4.08
C CYS A 298 -12.69 -14.99 4.00
N THR A 299 -13.11 -16.26 4.11
CA THR A 299 -12.18 -17.40 4.18
C THR A 299 -11.40 -17.68 2.88
N ALA A 300 -11.84 -17.11 1.75
CA ALA A 300 -11.18 -17.19 0.45
C ALA A 300 -10.18 -16.05 0.19
N LEU A 301 -9.96 -15.13 1.14
CA LEU A 301 -9.21 -13.90 0.94
C LEU A 301 -7.73 -14.17 0.58
N GLU A 302 -7.28 -13.58 -0.53
CA GLU A 302 -5.93 -13.70 -1.09
C GLU A 302 -5.18 -12.36 -1.09
N ASP A 303 -5.87 -11.23 -1.27
CA ASP A 303 -5.30 -9.87 -1.28
C ASP A 303 -6.14 -8.94 -0.38
N PHE A 304 -5.56 -8.53 0.75
CA PHE A 304 -6.19 -7.64 1.72
C PHE A 304 -5.38 -6.37 1.89
N ARG A 305 -6.03 -5.21 1.72
CA ARG A 305 -5.37 -3.90 1.85
C ARG A 305 -6.20 -2.91 2.63
N CYS A 306 -5.63 -2.40 3.72
CA CYS A 306 -6.22 -1.37 4.58
C CYS A 306 -5.19 -0.32 5.02
N SER A 307 -4.20 -0.03 4.17
CA SER A 307 -3.21 1.01 4.44
C SER A 307 -3.82 2.40 4.60
N SER A 308 -3.21 3.25 5.42
CA SER A 308 -3.66 4.63 5.66
C SER A 308 -5.16 4.71 6.00
N THR A 309 -5.63 3.86 6.93
CA THR A 309 -7.05 3.82 7.36
C THR A 309 -7.29 4.44 8.74
N ARG A 310 -6.24 5.01 9.35
CA ARG A 310 -6.23 5.61 10.70
C ARG A 310 -6.62 4.62 11.79
N VAL A 311 -6.37 3.34 11.56
CA VAL A 311 -6.68 2.28 12.53
C VAL A 311 -5.55 2.25 13.57
N GLY A 312 -5.94 2.23 14.84
CA GLY A 312 -5.05 2.13 15.99
C GLY A 312 -4.82 0.69 16.42
N ALA A 313 -4.37 0.52 17.67
CA ALA A 313 -3.97 -0.79 18.17
C ALA A 313 -5.14 -1.76 18.32
N GLU A 314 -6.26 -1.32 18.91
CA GLU A 314 -7.39 -2.20 19.20
C GLU A 314 -8.11 -2.66 17.92
N GLY A 315 -8.38 -1.73 17.00
CA GLY A 315 -8.95 -2.06 15.69
C GLY A 315 -7.99 -2.89 14.85
N GLY A 316 -6.68 -2.61 14.94
CA GLY A 316 -5.64 -3.41 14.30
C GLY A 316 -5.66 -4.86 14.79
N ILE A 317 -5.68 -5.08 16.11
CA ILE A 317 -5.78 -6.42 16.73
C ILE A 317 -7.05 -7.14 16.25
N ALA A 318 -8.20 -6.45 16.23
CA ALA A 318 -9.45 -7.03 15.75
C ALA A 318 -9.36 -7.49 14.29
N LEU A 319 -8.84 -6.63 13.40
CA LEU A 319 -8.67 -6.94 11.98
C LEU A 319 -7.69 -8.11 11.75
N VAL A 320 -6.49 -8.06 12.32
CA VAL A 320 -5.50 -9.13 12.11
C VAL A 320 -5.96 -10.45 12.73
N GLY A 321 -6.65 -10.38 13.88
CA GLY A 321 -7.29 -11.56 14.47
C GLY A 321 -8.37 -12.17 13.59
N ALA A 322 -9.11 -11.34 12.84
CA ALA A 322 -10.08 -11.81 11.84
C ALA A 322 -9.42 -12.46 10.62
N LEU A 323 -8.27 -11.93 10.15
CA LEU A 323 -7.51 -12.53 9.04
C LEU A 323 -7.09 -13.97 9.34
N GLY A 324 -6.77 -14.29 10.60
CA GLY A 324 -6.43 -15.65 11.05
C GLY A 324 -7.55 -16.69 10.92
N ALA A 325 -8.78 -16.30 10.56
CA ALA A 325 -9.86 -17.24 10.24
C ALA A 325 -9.68 -17.90 8.85
N GLY A 326 -8.88 -17.28 7.97
CA GLY A 326 -8.52 -17.81 6.67
C GLY A 326 -7.08 -18.35 6.64
N ASN A 327 -6.67 -18.88 5.49
CA ASN A 327 -5.30 -19.36 5.27
C ASN A 327 -4.79 -19.13 3.84
N ARG A 328 -5.48 -18.29 3.06
CA ARG A 328 -5.22 -18.10 1.62
C ARG A 328 -4.54 -16.79 1.23
N LEU A 329 -4.25 -15.91 2.20
CA LEU A 329 -3.55 -14.66 1.93
C LEU A 329 -2.24 -14.90 1.17
N LYS A 330 -2.10 -14.14 0.09
CA LYS A 330 -0.91 -14.02 -0.76
C LYS A 330 -0.31 -12.62 -0.67
N LYS A 331 -1.16 -11.61 -0.48
CA LYS A 331 -0.79 -10.19 -0.38
C LYS A 331 -1.49 -9.56 0.81
N LEU A 332 -0.72 -8.84 1.61
CA LEU A 332 -1.19 -8.11 2.78
C LEU A 332 -0.56 -6.72 2.79
N ASP A 333 -1.38 -5.67 2.74
CA ASP A 333 -0.94 -4.29 2.90
C ASP A 333 -1.67 -3.62 4.08
N LEU A 334 -0.91 -3.38 5.15
CA LEU A 334 -1.38 -2.75 6.37
C LEU A 334 -0.73 -1.39 6.60
N ARG A 335 0.14 -0.92 5.68
CA ARG A 335 1.04 0.22 5.90
C ARG A 335 0.34 1.45 6.47
N ASP A 336 1.08 2.28 7.20
CA ASP A 336 0.63 3.63 7.56
C ASP A 336 -0.63 3.58 8.46
N ASN A 337 -0.56 2.79 9.53
CA ASN A 337 -1.57 2.68 10.58
C ASN A 337 -0.89 2.59 11.96
N MET A 338 -1.60 2.92 13.03
CA MET A 338 -1.02 3.02 14.39
C MET A 338 -1.24 1.74 15.20
N PHE A 339 -0.82 0.60 14.64
CA PHE A 339 -1.15 -0.74 15.18
C PHE A 339 -0.44 -1.08 16.49
N GLY A 340 0.81 -0.63 16.65
CA GLY A 340 1.60 -0.85 17.85
C GLY A 340 2.09 -2.30 18.03
N LYS A 341 3.01 -2.47 18.99
CA LYS A 341 3.67 -3.74 19.30
C LYS A 341 2.74 -4.91 19.64
N LYS A 342 1.62 -4.66 20.35
CA LYS A 342 0.64 -5.70 20.70
C LYS A 342 -0.01 -6.27 19.44
N CYS A 343 -0.33 -5.42 18.48
CA CYS A 343 -0.87 -5.86 17.19
C CYS A 343 0.16 -6.63 16.37
N GLY A 344 1.44 -6.25 16.38
CA GLY A 344 2.51 -7.04 15.72
C GLY A 344 2.57 -8.51 16.20
N VAL A 345 2.38 -8.73 17.51
CA VAL A 345 2.27 -10.09 18.08
C VAL A 345 0.97 -10.79 17.68
N ALA A 346 -0.15 -10.08 17.58
CA ALA A 346 -1.41 -10.65 17.09
C ALA A 346 -1.31 -11.03 15.60
N LEU A 347 -0.69 -10.18 14.78
CA LEU A 347 -0.45 -10.41 13.36
C LEU A 347 0.43 -11.64 13.15
N SER A 348 1.49 -11.82 13.95
CA SER A 348 2.36 -13.00 13.81
C SER A 348 1.58 -14.31 13.99
N ARG A 349 0.65 -14.36 14.94
CA ARG A 349 -0.23 -15.52 15.13
C ARG A 349 -1.13 -15.74 13.93
N ALA A 350 -1.74 -14.68 13.40
CA ALA A 350 -2.60 -14.76 12.22
C ALA A 350 -1.82 -15.27 10.98
N LEU A 351 -0.62 -14.74 10.74
CA LEU A 351 0.22 -15.10 9.59
C LEU A 351 0.77 -16.52 9.61
N SER A 352 0.83 -17.18 10.76
CA SER A 352 1.34 -18.55 10.87
C SER A 352 0.58 -19.56 9.99
N GLY A 353 -0.71 -19.32 9.73
CA GLY A 353 -1.54 -20.15 8.86
C GLY A 353 -1.44 -19.83 7.37
N HIS A 354 -0.85 -18.70 6.99
CA HIS A 354 -0.83 -18.18 5.61
C HIS A 354 0.41 -18.63 4.84
N LEU A 355 0.55 -19.94 4.60
CA LEU A 355 1.71 -20.51 3.89
C LEU A 355 1.88 -20.00 2.46
N GLY A 356 0.79 -19.51 1.85
CA GLY A 356 0.79 -18.92 0.51
C GLY A 356 1.21 -17.45 0.45
N LEU A 357 1.58 -16.82 1.57
CA LEU A 357 1.93 -15.41 1.61
C LEU A 357 3.19 -15.13 0.77
N THR A 358 3.06 -14.20 -0.16
CA THR A 358 4.12 -13.79 -1.09
C THR A 358 4.53 -12.33 -0.92
N GLU A 359 3.65 -11.46 -0.45
CA GLU A 359 3.93 -10.03 -0.28
C GLU A 359 3.33 -9.53 1.04
N ALA A 360 4.17 -8.93 1.87
CA ALA A 360 3.79 -8.33 3.15
C ALA A 360 4.32 -6.90 3.21
N TYR A 361 3.40 -5.93 3.17
CA TYR A 361 3.67 -4.50 3.28
C TYR A 361 3.24 -4.01 4.66
N LEU A 362 4.21 -3.87 5.56
CA LEU A 362 4.01 -3.69 7.00
C LEU A 362 4.75 -2.47 7.57
N SER A 363 5.12 -1.52 6.71
CA SER A 363 5.79 -0.28 7.11
C SER A 363 4.88 0.67 7.89
N TYR A 364 5.45 1.43 8.83
CA TYR A 364 4.76 2.45 9.64
C TYR A 364 3.59 1.85 10.43
N LEU A 365 3.89 0.81 11.22
CA LEU A 365 2.92 0.13 12.08
C LEU A 365 3.25 0.21 13.57
N GLY A 366 4.43 0.75 13.93
CA GLY A 366 4.87 0.85 15.33
C GLY A 366 5.06 -0.53 16.00
N PHE A 367 5.54 -1.53 15.26
CA PHE A 367 5.71 -2.88 15.81
C PHE A 367 6.80 -2.98 16.87
N GLN A 368 7.82 -2.11 16.81
CA GLN A 368 9.01 -2.15 17.67
C GLN A 368 9.68 -3.53 17.63
N ASP A 369 10.68 -3.75 18.50
CA ASP A 369 11.38 -5.03 18.56
C ASP A 369 10.45 -6.20 18.89
N LYS A 370 9.54 -6.04 19.87
CA LYS A 370 8.67 -7.13 20.34
C LYS A 370 7.74 -7.64 19.25
N GLY A 371 7.07 -6.73 18.53
CA GLY A 371 6.18 -7.09 17.42
C GLY A 371 6.96 -7.69 16.26
N THR A 372 8.10 -7.09 15.92
CA THR A 372 8.96 -7.52 14.80
C THR A 372 9.59 -8.89 15.05
N ILE A 373 10.08 -9.18 16.26
CA ILE A 373 10.61 -10.50 16.63
C ILE A 373 9.52 -11.57 16.51
N ALA A 374 8.31 -11.29 17.01
CA ALA A 374 7.19 -12.21 16.90
C ALA A 374 6.83 -12.49 15.43
N LEU A 375 6.77 -11.44 14.62
CA LEU A 375 6.53 -11.53 13.17
C LEU A 375 7.63 -12.34 12.49
N ALA A 376 8.91 -12.04 12.75
CA ALA A 376 10.05 -12.73 12.17
C ALA A 376 10.04 -14.23 12.50
N ASN A 377 9.74 -14.60 13.74
CA ASN A 377 9.63 -16.01 14.13
C ASN A 377 8.46 -16.73 13.43
N SER A 378 7.30 -16.08 13.30
CA SER A 378 6.17 -16.65 12.56
C SER A 378 6.48 -16.81 11.07
N LEU A 379 7.05 -15.76 10.45
CA LEU A 379 7.47 -15.82 9.06
C LEU A 379 8.56 -16.87 8.87
N LYS A 380 9.52 -17.04 9.79
CA LYS A 380 10.56 -18.07 9.73
C LYS A 380 9.95 -19.46 9.50
N GLU A 381 8.92 -19.82 10.25
CA GLU A 381 8.20 -21.10 10.14
C GLU A 381 7.19 -21.14 8.98
N GLY A 382 6.69 -19.99 8.54
CA GLY A 382 5.67 -19.85 7.49
C GLY A 382 6.18 -19.27 6.17
N ALA A 383 5.24 -18.89 5.30
CA ALA A 383 5.46 -18.10 4.08
C ALA A 383 6.76 -18.42 3.30
N PRO A 384 7.04 -19.68 2.90
CA PRO A 384 8.31 -20.04 2.26
C PRO A 384 8.52 -19.37 0.89
N SER A 385 7.44 -18.90 0.27
CA SER A 385 7.45 -18.21 -1.02
C SER A 385 7.41 -16.68 -0.88
N LEU A 386 7.75 -16.13 0.28
CA LEU A 386 7.77 -14.68 0.50
C LEU A 386 8.75 -13.99 -0.48
N LYS A 387 8.25 -13.02 -1.23
CA LYS A 387 8.96 -12.26 -2.26
C LYS A 387 9.16 -10.80 -1.87
N VAL A 388 8.24 -10.22 -1.11
CA VAL A 388 8.30 -8.84 -0.66
C VAL A 388 8.04 -8.78 0.83
N LEU A 389 8.97 -8.16 1.55
CA LEU A 389 8.81 -7.83 2.96
C LEU A 389 9.22 -6.37 3.16
N GLU A 390 8.25 -5.53 3.52
CA GLU A 390 8.48 -4.14 3.90
C GLU A 390 8.11 -3.94 5.36
N ILE A 391 9.05 -3.44 6.15
CA ILE A 391 8.92 -3.22 7.59
C ILE A 391 9.52 -1.86 7.98
N ALA A 392 9.53 -0.90 7.04
CA ALA A 392 10.10 0.42 7.28
C ALA A 392 9.35 1.19 8.39
N GLY A 393 9.99 2.11 9.10
CA GLY A 393 9.30 2.99 10.05
C GLY A 393 8.61 2.26 11.20
N ASN A 394 9.23 1.21 11.75
CA ASN A 394 8.63 0.38 12.81
C ASN A 394 9.38 0.46 14.14
N ASP A 395 10.31 1.40 14.30
CA ASP A 395 11.15 1.56 15.49
C ASP A 395 11.90 0.26 15.85
N VAL A 396 12.40 -0.43 14.83
CA VAL A 396 13.13 -1.70 14.97
C VAL A 396 14.58 -1.42 15.30
N THR A 397 15.08 -1.91 16.43
CA THR A 397 16.45 -1.70 16.87
C THR A 397 17.34 -2.92 16.58
N VAL A 398 18.62 -2.83 16.97
CA VAL A 398 19.57 -3.96 16.97
C VAL A 398 19.05 -5.23 17.65
N LYS A 399 18.10 -5.11 18.60
CA LYS A 399 17.58 -6.26 19.38
C LYS A 399 16.78 -7.24 18.50
N ALA A 400 16.07 -6.76 17.48
CA ALA A 400 15.31 -7.61 16.57
C ALA A 400 16.14 -8.22 15.44
N ALA A 401 17.35 -7.68 15.18
CA ALA A 401 18.18 -8.07 14.05
C ALA A 401 18.51 -9.58 13.99
N PRO A 402 18.82 -10.29 15.10
CA PRO A 402 19.04 -11.74 15.04
C PRO A 402 17.81 -12.51 14.57
N ALA A 403 16.61 -12.18 15.06
CA ALA A 403 15.37 -12.85 14.66
C ALA A 403 15.03 -12.58 13.18
N LEU A 404 15.24 -11.34 12.72
CA LEU A 404 15.10 -10.99 11.32
C LEU A 404 16.11 -11.76 10.45
N ALA A 405 17.38 -11.81 10.83
CA ALA A 405 18.41 -12.53 10.10
C ALA A 405 18.10 -14.03 9.97
N GLU A 406 17.66 -14.69 11.05
CA GLU A 406 17.23 -16.09 11.01
C GLU A 406 16.04 -16.30 10.06
N CYS A 407 15.04 -15.42 10.11
CA CYS A 407 13.88 -15.48 9.22
C CYS A 407 14.30 -15.30 7.76
N LEU A 408 15.02 -14.21 7.47
CA LEU A 408 15.45 -13.83 6.13
C LEU A 408 16.34 -14.89 5.50
N GLY A 409 17.25 -15.51 6.27
CA GLY A 409 18.09 -16.60 5.81
C GLY A 409 17.33 -17.82 5.24
N LEU A 410 16.03 -17.95 5.54
CA LEU A 410 15.14 -18.98 4.98
C LEU A 410 14.26 -18.47 3.82
N LYS A 411 14.11 -17.16 3.61
CA LYS A 411 13.24 -16.58 2.56
C LYS A 411 13.98 -16.37 1.24
N ARG A 412 14.41 -17.50 0.66
CA ARG A 412 15.22 -17.52 -0.58
C ARG A 412 14.53 -16.95 -1.82
N MET A 413 13.21 -16.79 -1.79
CA MET A 413 12.41 -16.22 -2.88
C MET A 413 12.26 -14.69 -2.79
N LEU A 414 12.88 -14.03 -1.79
CA LEU A 414 12.83 -12.58 -1.66
C LEU A 414 13.36 -11.88 -2.91
N THR A 415 12.59 -10.89 -3.33
CA THR A 415 12.87 -9.97 -4.44
C THR A 415 13.01 -8.53 -3.97
N LYS A 416 12.30 -8.14 -2.90
CA LYS A 416 12.36 -6.81 -2.29
C LYS A 416 12.37 -6.96 -0.77
N LEU A 417 13.33 -6.32 -0.12
CA LEU A 417 13.41 -6.18 1.34
C LEU A 417 13.59 -4.70 1.68
N VAL A 418 12.60 -4.12 2.37
CA VAL A 418 12.63 -2.72 2.81
C VAL A 418 12.62 -2.69 4.33
N LEU A 419 13.70 -2.16 4.90
CA LEU A 419 13.93 -2.00 6.33
C LEU A 419 14.27 -0.54 6.67
N SER A 420 14.01 0.41 5.77
CA SER A 420 14.31 1.82 5.94
C SER A 420 13.64 2.44 7.17
N GLU A 421 14.15 3.57 7.64
CA GLU A 421 13.57 4.33 8.77
C GLU A 421 13.38 3.45 10.02
N ASN A 422 14.46 2.79 10.44
CA ASN A 422 14.51 2.01 11.67
C ASN A 422 15.82 2.36 12.41
N GLU A 423 16.14 1.64 13.48
CA GLU A 423 17.33 1.89 14.30
C GLU A 423 18.28 0.68 14.31
N LEU A 424 18.50 0.09 13.12
CA LEU A 424 19.31 -1.11 12.99
C LEU A 424 20.79 -0.86 13.30
N LYS A 425 21.29 0.36 13.10
CA LYS A 425 22.70 0.73 13.30
C LYS A 425 23.64 -0.20 12.52
N ASP A 426 24.95 -0.12 12.76
CA ASP A 426 25.91 -1.01 12.13
C ASP A 426 25.70 -2.46 12.57
N GLU A 427 25.47 -2.69 13.87
CA GLU A 427 25.38 -4.02 14.45
C GLU A 427 24.22 -4.83 13.86
N GLY A 428 23.03 -4.24 13.80
CA GLY A 428 21.85 -4.90 13.24
C GLY A 428 21.97 -5.09 11.73
N SER A 429 22.49 -4.09 11.02
CA SER A 429 22.71 -4.16 9.58
C SER A 429 23.70 -5.24 9.19
N VAL A 430 24.82 -5.37 9.91
CA VAL A 430 25.81 -6.44 9.68
C VAL A 430 25.18 -7.82 9.88
N VAL A 431 24.39 -8.01 10.94
CA VAL A 431 23.72 -9.29 11.23
C VAL A 431 22.72 -9.66 10.13
N ILE A 432 21.85 -8.73 9.74
CA ILE A 432 20.85 -8.95 8.69
C ILE A 432 21.52 -9.19 7.34
N CYS A 433 22.48 -8.35 6.95
CA CYS A 433 23.19 -8.47 5.67
C CYS A 433 23.99 -9.78 5.60
N GLY A 434 24.56 -10.24 6.71
CA GLY A 434 25.22 -11.54 6.81
C GLY A 434 24.32 -12.71 6.40
N ALA A 435 23.03 -12.68 6.76
CA ALA A 435 22.07 -13.71 6.36
C ALA A 435 21.71 -13.66 4.86
N LEU A 436 21.97 -12.53 4.19
CA LEU A 436 21.69 -12.31 2.78
C LEU A 436 22.90 -12.61 1.87
N VAL A 437 24.11 -12.76 2.41
CA VAL A 437 25.35 -12.99 1.62
C VAL A 437 25.23 -14.24 0.75
N GLU A 438 24.73 -15.33 1.32
CA GLU A 438 24.55 -16.60 0.60
C GLU A 438 23.11 -16.75 0.08
N GLY A 439 22.97 -17.18 -1.19
CA GLY A 439 21.69 -17.36 -1.87
C GLY A 439 20.97 -16.05 -2.19
N HIS A 440 19.63 -16.06 -2.15
CA HIS A 440 18.79 -14.90 -2.51
C HIS A 440 19.07 -14.38 -3.93
N GLU A 441 19.21 -15.30 -4.89
CA GLU A 441 19.59 -14.99 -6.28
C GLU A 441 18.59 -14.07 -7.00
N HIS A 442 17.34 -14.06 -6.52
CA HIS A 442 16.24 -13.24 -7.06
C HIS A 442 16.07 -11.89 -6.35
N LEU A 443 16.88 -11.59 -5.32
CA LEU A 443 16.78 -10.31 -4.63
C LEU A 443 17.19 -9.18 -5.57
N LYS A 444 16.27 -8.25 -5.77
CA LYS A 444 16.40 -7.09 -6.65
C LYS A 444 16.65 -5.81 -5.88
N GLU A 445 16.10 -5.72 -4.67
CA GLU A 445 16.03 -4.48 -3.94
C GLU A 445 16.27 -4.73 -2.45
N LEU A 446 17.23 -3.99 -1.90
CA LEU A 446 17.52 -3.91 -0.48
C LEU A 446 17.54 -2.43 -0.09
N ASP A 447 16.59 -2.03 0.75
CA ASP A 447 16.52 -0.69 1.32
C ASP A 447 16.83 -0.71 2.82
N LEU A 448 17.93 -0.05 3.17
CA LEU A 448 18.43 0.19 4.53
C LEU A 448 18.64 1.69 4.78
N SER A 449 17.96 2.57 4.03
CA SER A 449 18.04 4.01 4.24
C SER A 449 17.57 4.41 5.64
N SER A 450 18.09 5.51 6.18
CA SER A 450 17.66 6.07 7.47
C SER A 450 17.67 5.04 8.61
N ASN A 451 18.82 4.39 8.84
CA ASN A 451 19.01 3.35 9.85
C ASN A 451 20.14 3.62 10.84
N PHE A 452 20.69 4.85 10.84
CA PHE A 452 21.87 5.22 11.63
C PHE A 452 23.09 4.34 11.34
N ILE A 453 23.27 3.95 10.07
CA ILE A 453 24.35 3.09 9.60
C ILE A 453 25.60 3.93 9.30
N SER A 454 26.78 3.47 9.72
CA SER A 454 28.05 4.06 9.31
C SER A 454 28.66 3.33 8.11
N GLY A 455 29.90 3.65 7.75
CA GLY A 455 30.65 2.92 6.73
C GLY A 455 30.74 1.40 6.98
N VAL A 456 30.64 0.93 8.24
CA VAL A 456 30.73 -0.50 8.56
C VAL A 456 29.49 -1.26 8.09
N GLY A 457 28.29 -0.84 8.52
CA GLY A 457 27.05 -1.47 8.10
C GLY A 457 26.78 -1.27 6.61
N ALA A 458 27.12 -0.11 6.05
CA ALA A 458 26.99 0.18 4.62
C ALA A 458 27.84 -0.77 3.77
N LYS A 459 29.08 -1.03 4.21
CA LYS A 459 29.96 -2.01 3.57
C LYS A 459 29.37 -3.41 3.63
N ALA A 460 28.81 -3.83 4.77
CA ALA A 460 28.17 -5.14 4.91
C ALA A 460 26.95 -5.28 3.97
N ALA A 461 26.15 -4.22 3.82
CA ALA A 461 25.04 -4.18 2.87
C ALA A 461 25.52 -4.39 1.43
N ALA A 462 26.57 -3.67 1.02
CA ALA A 462 27.20 -3.85 -0.28
C ALA A 462 27.72 -5.29 -0.48
N GLU A 463 28.44 -5.84 0.50
CA GLU A 463 28.97 -7.21 0.46
C GLU A 463 27.86 -8.26 0.34
N SER A 464 26.68 -8.01 0.91
CA SER A 464 25.56 -8.92 0.79
C SER A 464 25.03 -9.02 -0.64
N VAL A 465 25.11 -7.96 -1.45
CA VAL A 465 24.45 -7.89 -2.77
C VAL A 465 25.38 -8.11 -3.96
N ILE A 466 26.71 -8.08 -3.80
CA ILE A 466 27.68 -8.10 -4.91
C ILE A 466 27.55 -9.29 -5.88
N ASN A 467 27.11 -10.46 -5.41
CA ASN A 467 27.05 -11.69 -6.19
C ASN A 467 25.65 -12.00 -6.71
N LYS A 468 24.69 -11.10 -6.54
CA LYS A 468 23.30 -11.30 -6.94
C LYS A 468 23.09 -10.86 -8.40
N PRO A 469 22.73 -11.78 -9.31
CA PRO A 469 22.68 -11.48 -10.74
C PRO A 469 21.54 -10.51 -11.10
N ASP A 470 20.41 -10.62 -10.41
CA ASP A 470 19.19 -9.85 -10.66
C ASP A 470 19.08 -8.58 -9.80
N PHE A 471 20.16 -8.18 -9.09
CA PHE A 471 20.09 -7.10 -8.12
C PHE A 471 20.12 -5.71 -8.75
N ASP A 472 19.12 -4.88 -8.47
CA ASP A 472 18.89 -3.62 -9.17
C ASP A 472 19.07 -2.39 -8.28
N LEU A 473 18.74 -2.45 -6.97
CA LEU A 473 18.80 -1.30 -6.07
C LEU A 473 19.27 -1.65 -4.66
N LEU A 474 20.40 -1.06 -4.25
CA LEU A 474 20.85 -0.92 -2.86
C LEU A 474 20.60 0.53 -2.44
N ASN A 475 19.61 0.76 -1.59
CA ASN A 475 19.36 2.06 -0.99
C ASN A 475 19.96 2.08 0.43
N ILE A 476 20.89 3.00 0.66
CA ILE A 476 21.55 3.25 1.95
C ILE A 476 21.59 4.76 2.24
N ASP A 477 20.70 5.54 1.62
CA ASP A 477 20.63 6.99 1.82
C ASP A 477 20.19 7.37 3.24
N GLY A 478 20.35 8.63 3.64
CA GLY A 478 19.86 9.10 4.95
C GLY A 478 20.57 8.46 6.15
N ASN A 479 21.79 7.95 5.98
CA ASN A 479 22.56 7.28 7.02
C ASN A 479 23.78 8.10 7.47
N CYS A 480 24.56 7.57 8.41
CA CYS A 480 25.76 8.21 8.96
C CYS A 480 27.05 7.82 8.21
N ILE A 481 27.00 7.73 6.88
CA ILE A 481 28.10 7.19 6.07
C ILE A 481 29.06 8.32 5.66
N SER A 482 30.34 8.22 6.05
CA SER A 482 31.38 9.16 5.61
C SER A 482 31.75 9.00 4.15
N GLU A 483 32.46 9.99 3.58
CA GLU A 483 33.00 9.90 2.22
C GLU A 483 33.89 8.64 2.05
N GLU A 484 34.72 8.31 3.03
CA GLU A 484 35.52 7.09 3.02
C GLU A 484 34.66 5.82 3.09
N GLY A 485 33.56 5.86 3.84
CA GLY A 485 32.58 4.78 3.88
C GLY A 485 31.90 4.57 2.53
N ILE A 486 31.50 5.64 1.86
CA ILE A 486 30.94 5.63 0.51
C ILE A 486 31.95 5.06 -0.49
N ASP A 487 33.21 5.47 -0.41
CA ASP A 487 34.26 4.93 -1.27
C ASP A 487 34.48 3.43 -1.05
N ALA A 488 34.47 2.98 0.21
CA ALA A 488 34.55 1.56 0.56
C ALA A 488 33.37 0.75 -0.01
N VAL A 489 32.13 1.29 0.05
CA VAL A 489 30.95 0.69 -0.58
C VAL A 489 31.14 0.57 -2.09
N LYS A 490 31.55 1.66 -2.76
CA LYS A 490 31.80 1.66 -4.20
C LYS A 490 32.88 0.65 -4.59
N ASP A 491 33.95 0.53 -3.81
CA ASP A 491 35.01 -0.46 -4.03
C ASP A 491 34.54 -1.90 -3.88
N VAL A 492 33.61 -2.16 -2.97
CA VAL A 492 32.95 -3.48 -2.85
C VAL A 492 32.10 -3.76 -4.09
N LEU A 493 31.20 -2.84 -4.45
CA LEU A 493 30.28 -3.01 -5.58
C LEU A 493 31.01 -3.14 -6.93
N ARG A 494 32.14 -2.46 -7.13
CA ARG A 494 32.99 -2.61 -8.33
C ARG A 494 33.48 -4.05 -8.56
N ARG A 495 33.57 -4.87 -7.50
CA ARG A 495 33.94 -6.29 -7.59
C ARG A 495 32.75 -7.20 -7.93
N GLY A 496 31.52 -6.69 -7.79
CA GLY A 496 30.29 -7.43 -8.01
C GLY A 496 29.83 -7.44 -9.46
N VAL A 497 28.86 -8.31 -9.76
CA VAL A 497 28.37 -8.58 -11.12
C VAL A 497 27.71 -7.35 -11.76
N LYS A 498 27.01 -6.55 -10.95
CA LYS A 498 26.24 -5.38 -11.41
C LYS A 498 26.98 -4.05 -11.21
N GLY A 499 28.17 -4.07 -10.60
CA GLY A 499 28.97 -2.87 -10.38
C GLY A 499 28.29 -1.82 -9.48
N VAL A 500 28.71 -0.57 -9.59
CA VAL A 500 28.19 0.55 -8.79
C VAL A 500 26.82 1.06 -9.23
N THR A 501 26.27 0.60 -10.36
CA THR A 501 25.01 1.11 -10.92
C THR A 501 23.78 0.73 -10.11
N VAL A 502 23.93 -0.23 -9.19
CA VAL A 502 22.87 -0.66 -8.27
C VAL A 502 22.73 0.27 -7.06
N LEU A 503 23.70 1.15 -6.82
CA LEU A 503 23.70 2.03 -5.66
C LEU A 503 22.68 3.16 -5.88
N GLY A 504 21.77 3.35 -4.92
CA GLY A 504 20.79 4.42 -4.89
C GLY A 504 21.39 5.79 -4.61
N SER A 505 20.52 6.75 -4.28
CA SER A 505 20.93 8.08 -3.80
C SER A 505 21.79 7.95 -2.54
N LEU A 506 22.66 8.93 -2.33
CA LEU A 506 23.51 9.07 -1.15
C LEU A 506 23.53 10.53 -0.63
N GLU A 507 22.61 11.36 -1.11
CA GLU A 507 22.63 12.81 -0.90
C GLU A 507 22.35 13.19 0.56
N ASP A 508 21.59 12.35 1.28
CA ASP A 508 21.19 12.59 2.67
C ASP A 508 22.11 11.89 3.68
N ASN A 509 23.28 11.38 3.26
CA ASN A 509 24.25 10.81 4.18
C ASN A 509 25.06 11.90 4.90
N ASN A 510 25.10 11.84 6.23
CA ASN A 510 25.89 12.76 7.05
C ASN A 510 26.79 12.02 8.04
N ALA A 511 28.12 12.09 7.83
CA ALA A 511 29.14 11.48 8.67
C ALA A 511 29.17 12.06 10.10
N GLU A 512 28.80 13.33 10.24
CA GLU A 512 28.64 14.00 11.52
C GLU A 512 27.22 13.71 11.97
N GLY A 513 27.01 12.54 12.57
CA GLY A 513 25.76 12.26 13.26
C GLY A 513 25.53 13.40 14.26
N GLU A 514 24.61 14.31 13.96
CA GLU A 514 24.00 15.11 15.00
C GLU A 514 23.31 14.07 15.89
N GLY A 515 23.98 13.74 16.99
CA GLY A 515 23.35 13.12 18.12
C GLY A 515 22.28 14.10 18.57
N ASP A 516 21.08 13.93 18.06
CA ASP A 516 19.91 14.26 18.84
C ASP A 516 19.96 13.33 20.05
N ASP A 517 20.67 13.78 21.08
CA ASP A 517 20.45 13.38 22.45
C ASP A 517 18.98 13.67 22.74
N TYR A 518 18.09 12.78 22.32
CA TYR A 518 16.85 12.55 23.03
C TYR A 518 17.30 11.95 24.36
N GLU A 519 17.54 12.84 25.33
CA GLU A 519 17.48 12.47 26.72
C GLU A 519 16.14 11.75 26.90
N ASP A 520 16.20 10.42 27.07
CA ASP A 520 15.09 9.61 27.55
C ASP A 520 14.64 10.18 28.90
N GLU A 521 13.76 11.18 28.88
CA GLU A 521 12.82 11.40 29.98
C GLU A 521 11.76 10.29 29.87
N ASP A 522 12.15 9.07 30.26
CA ASP A 522 11.22 8.03 30.70
C ASP A 522 10.45 8.58 31.92
N ASN A 523 9.38 9.31 31.65
CA ASN A 523 8.37 9.72 32.60
C ASN A 523 7.00 9.38 32.02
N ASP A 524 6.73 8.08 31.89
CA ASP A 524 5.37 7.57 31.92
C ASP A 524 5.29 6.46 32.99
N GLU A 525 4.92 6.90 34.19
CA GLU A 525 4.21 6.09 35.17
C GLU A 525 2.88 5.63 34.56
N ASP A 526 2.89 4.52 33.81
CA ASP A 526 1.68 3.72 33.62
C ASP A 526 1.72 2.53 34.57
N GLY A 527 1.18 2.77 35.77
CA GLY A 527 0.83 1.74 36.72
C GLY A 527 -0.37 0.95 36.22
N ASP A 528 -0.10 -0.17 35.56
CA ASP A 528 -1.04 -1.29 35.47
C ASP A 528 -0.60 -2.36 36.48
N GLU A 529 -1.25 -2.33 37.64
CA GLU A 529 -1.27 -3.44 38.60
C GLU A 529 -2.03 -4.61 37.97
N ASP A 530 -1.32 -5.63 37.49
CA ASP A 530 -1.87 -6.97 37.35
C ASP A 530 -1.03 -7.96 38.17
N ASP A 531 -1.63 -8.31 39.31
CA ASP A 531 -1.34 -9.43 40.18
C ASP A 531 -1.54 -10.74 39.43
N ASP A 532 -0.45 -11.48 39.18
CA ASP A 532 -0.54 -12.93 39.03
C ASP A 532 0.71 -13.58 39.64
N GLY A 533 0.46 -14.24 40.77
CA GLY A 533 1.46 -14.92 41.57
C GLY A 533 2.08 -16.12 40.88
N ASN A 534 3.40 -16.20 41.08
CA ASN A 534 4.15 -17.40 41.41
C ASN A 534 4.16 -18.55 40.39
N GLU A 535 5.22 -18.63 39.58
CA GLU A 535 5.88 -19.92 39.31
C GLU A 535 7.39 -19.77 39.02
N SER A 536 8.16 -20.36 39.94
CA SER A 536 9.54 -20.86 39.90
C SER A 536 10.56 -20.33 38.88
N SER A 537 11.62 -19.78 39.46
CA SER A 537 12.99 -19.68 38.96
C SER A 537 13.50 -20.96 38.28
N ASP A 538 14.07 -20.82 37.08
CA ASP A 538 15.24 -21.61 36.67
C ASP A 538 16.12 -20.81 35.70
N SER A 539 17.41 -20.87 36.01
CA SER A 539 18.62 -20.13 35.59
C SER A 539 18.87 -19.84 34.11
N ASP A 540 19.39 -18.64 33.86
CA ASP A 540 20.03 -18.13 32.63
C ASP A 540 21.40 -18.76 32.26
N ASP A 541 21.83 -19.84 32.94
CA ASP A 541 23.18 -20.40 32.76
C ASP A 541 23.30 -21.45 31.64
N ASP A 542 22.23 -21.80 30.91
CA ASP A 542 22.25 -22.87 29.88
C ASP A 542 22.41 -22.36 28.42
N LEU A 543 22.49 -21.03 28.20
CA LEU A 543 22.64 -20.41 26.88
C LEU A 543 24.09 -20.09 26.50
N GLU A 544 24.98 -19.83 27.47
CA GLU A 544 26.42 -19.64 27.20
C GLU A 544 27.16 -20.95 26.88
N ALA A 545 26.63 -22.10 27.30
CA ALA A 545 27.24 -23.40 27.01
C ALA A 545 26.97 -23.87 25.57
N LYS A 546 25.86 -23.46 24.94
CA LYS A 546 25.47 -23.89 23.58
C LYS A 546 26.09 -23.08 22.45
N LEU A 547 26.72 -21.94 22.74
CA LEU A 547 27.37 -21.07 21.74
C LEU A 547 28.86 -21.36 21.50
N LYS A 548 29.49 -22.26 22.28
CA LYS A 548 30.88 -22.66 22.05
C LYS A 548 31.06 -23.79 21.02
N ASP A 549 30.02 -24.57 20.74
CA ASP A 549 30.12 -25.72 19.83
C ASP A 549 29.89 -25.40 18.35
N LEU A 550 29.54 -24.15 18.00
CA LEU A 550 29.35 -23.71 16.61
C LEU A 550 30.61 -23.07 15.98
N LYS A 551 31.76 -23.08 16.67
CA LYS A 551 33.05 -22.59 16.13
C LYS A 551 34.06 -23.67 15.76
N MET A 552 33.70 -24.95 15.79
CA MET A 552 34.50 -25.99 15.15
C MET A 552 33.62 -27.08 14.52
N GLN A 553 33.22 -26.86 13.27
CA GLN A 553 33.30 -27.85 12.17
C GLN A 553 32.89 -27.24 10.84
#